data_AF-A0A934YV88-F1
#
_entry.id   AF-A0A934YV88-F1
#
_cell.length_a   1.000
_cell.length_b   1.000
_cell.length_c   1.000
_cell.angle_alpha   90.00
_cell.angle_beta   90.00
_cell.angle_gamma   90.00
#
_symmetry.space_group_name_H-M   'P 1'
#
loop_
_entity.id
_entity.type
_entity.pdbx_description
1 polymer ?
#
loop_
_entity_poly.entity_id
_entity_poly.type
_entity_poly.pdbx_seq_one_letter_code
_entity_poly.pdbx_strand_id
1 'polypeptide(L)'
;MIRRISGLVLLLGTVAGIAIGAARAPRAPDPFDHGKHAKLFVSCTACHVGAERAGVSIFPTAAQCATCHDGAAQRIVDWQPRVGPPITHLNFNHRVHIERRRARHADSSGTCVDCHATGGAQWMDVRGPDAPQCLSCHKLGRENHFSLPDSACATCHIALSKATGLSRERIARFPRPLSHDDPNFQSKAGHGKQAKATVGTQQVASSCATCHVRPYCTYCHVNAPEIPAIQALGFFNAAVALPRKFDQPATHQRADFESQHGKQAGHGAQACQTCHTRESCAVCHVNQLPAAARGLYPAGPGRGAGAMPKAKAPLTHTPTWPTKHGTVAAATMQTCASCHTRQSCLTCHVPNTANRGQYHPASFLTRHPADAYSRASSCAECHNQQQFCQSCHQQSGVVSQRALLGAGGYHDGNRQFFVGHGQAARQSLESCASCHVERDCLTCHSAQKGRGFSPHGPGFDSERMLRKNPQLCMACHGTAIPRRQ
;
A
#
# COMPACT_ATOMS: atom_id res chain seq x y z
N MET A 1 -63.81 6.19 -53.73
CA MET A 1 -64.72 5.48 -52.80
C MET A 1 -64.16 4.09 -52.59
N ILE A 2 -63.77 3.71 -51.37
CA ILE A 2 -63.78 2.33 -50.84
C ILE A 2 -63.33 2.41 -49.38
N ARG A 3 -64.14 1.79 -48.53
CA ARG A 3 -64.16 1.82 -47.06
C ARG A 3 -62.95 1.10 -46.45
N ARG A 4 -62.47 1.64 -45.32
CA ARG A 4 -61.57 0.98 -44.38
C ARG A 4 -62.28 -0.23 -43.76
N ILE A 5 -61.67 -1.42 -43.84
CA ILE A 5 -62.06 -2.61 -43.09
C ILE A 5 -61.08 -2.76 -41.92
N SER A 6 -61.62 -2.74 -40.71
CA SER A 6 -60.91 -2.99 -39.46
C SER A 6 -60.59 -4.48 -39.33
N GLY A 7 -59.31 -4.84 -39.30
CA GLY A 7 -58.83 -6.17 -38.95
C GLY A 7 -58.32 -6.18 -37.51
N LEU A 8 -59.06 -6.86 -36.62
CA LEU A 8 -58.72 -7.11 -35.23
C LEU A 8 -57.64 -8.20 -35.16
N VAL A 9 -56.41 -7.85 -34.76
CA VAL A 9 -55.33 -8.82 -34.50
C VAL A 9 -55.41 -9.25 -33.04
N LEU A 10 -55.83 -10.50 -32.80
CA LEU A 10 -55.76 -11.16 -31.50
C LEU A 10 -54.30 -11.56 -31.21
N LEU A 11 -53.65 -10.88 -30.26
CA LEU A 11 -52.36 -11.28 -29.70
C LEU A 11 -52.60 -12.33 -28.59
N LEU A 12 -52.45 -13.61 -28.95
CA LEU A 12 -52.32 -14.72 -27.99
C LEU A 12 -50.92 -14.66 -27.35
N GLY A 13 -50.84 -14.09 -26.15
CA GLY A 13 -49.63 -14.13 -25.31
C GLY A 13 -49.48 -15.47 -24.61
N THR A 14 -48.58 -16.33 -25.10
CA THR A 14 -48.12 -17.52 -24.40
C THR A 14 -47.12 -17.12 -23.31
N VAL A 15 -47.56 -17.11 -22.05
CA VAL A 15 -46.67 -17.00 -20.88
C VAL A 15 -46.05 -18.37 -20.64
N ALA A 16 -44.80 -18.56 -21.07
CA ALA A 16 -43.98 -19.69 -20.67
C ALA A 16 -43.59 -19.51 -19.19
N GLY A 17 -44.28 -20.21 -18.29
CA GLY A 17 -43.94 -20.25 -16.88
C GLY A 17 -42.61 -20.97 -16.66
N ILE A 18 -41.56 -20.20 -16.37
CA ILE A 18 -40.30 -20.75 -15.84
C ILE A 18 -40.59 -21.20 -14.41
N ALA A 19 -40.70 -22.52 -14.20
CA ALA A 19 -40.73 -23.12 -12.87
C ALA A 19 -39.34 -22.94 -12.22
N ILE A 20 -39.17 -21.85 -11.48
CA ILE A 20 -38.02 -21.68 -10.58
C ILE A 20 -38.25 -22.68 -9.43
N GLY A 21 -37.60 -23.84 -9.51
CA GLY A 21 -37.49 -24.74 -8.37
C GLY A 21 -36.80 -24.01 -7.23
N ALA A 22 -37.56 -23.58 -6.23
CA ALA A 22 -36.99 -23.05 -5.00
C ALA A 22 -36.21 -24.19 -4.31
N ALA A 23 -34.90 -24.22 -4.51
CA ALA A 23 -34.01 -25.04 -3.70
C ALA A 23 -34.18 -24.61 -2.24
N ARG A 24 -34.87 -25.43 -1.44
CA ARG A 24 -34.97 -25.23 0.01
C ARG A 24 -33.55 -25.25 0.56
N ALA A 25 -33.15 -24.16 1.22
CA ALA A 25 -31.91 -24.13 1.97
C ALA A 25 -31.89 -25.32 2.95
N PRO A 26 -30.75 -26.02 3.12
CA PRO A 26 -30.64 -27.13 4.06
C PRO A 26 -31.04 -26.66 5.46
N ARG A 27 -31.94 -27.41 6.10
CA ARG A 27 -32.39 -27.14 7.47
C ARG A 27 -31.19 -27.26 8.41
N ALA A 28 -31.04 -26.31 9.33
CA ALA A 28 -29.99 -26.41 10.34
C ALA A 28 -30.24 -27.65 11.24
N PRO A 29 -29.17 -28.35 11.69
CA PRO A 29 -29.30 -29.46 12.62
C PRO A 29 -30.09 -29.06 13.87
N ASP A 30 -30.86 -30.00 14.41
CA ASP A 30 -31.62 -29.81 15.64
C ASP A 30 -30.64 -29.53 16.81
N PRO A 31 -30.88 -28.49 17.63
CA PRO A 31 -30.04 -28.20 18.80
C PRO A 31 -30.24 -29.26 19.89
N PHE A 32 -29.20 -29.48 20.70
CA PHE A 32 -29.28 -30.35 21.87
C PHE A 32 -29.57 -29.57 23.15
N ASP A 33 -30.59 -30.00 23.90
CA ASP A 33 -31.01 -29.42 25.17
C ASP A 33 -30.61 -30.36 26.32
N HIS A 34 -29.56 -29.99 27.06
CA HIS A 34 -29.06 -30.80 28.16
C HIS A 34 -30.07 -30.95 29.31
N GLY A 35 -30.85 -29.91 29.61
CA GLY A 35 -31.82 -29.93 30.71
C GLY A 35 -32.93 -30.96 30.50
N LYS A 36 -33.40 -31.12 29.26
CA LYS A 36 -34.39 -32.16 28.92
C LYS A 36 -33.87 -33.59 29.07
N HIS A 37 -32.55 -33.77 29.02
CA HIS A 37 -31.91 -35.08 29.15
C HIS A 37 -31.36 -35.36 30.56
N ALA A 38 -31.47 -34.39 31.48
CA ALA A 38 -30.92 -34.46 32.84
C ALA A 38 -31.39 -35.68 33.65
N LYS A 39 -32.64 -36.11 33.46
CA LYS A 39 -33.22 -37.26 34.18
C LYS A 39 -32.86 -38.61 33.58
N LEU A 40 -32.33 -38.64 32.35
CA LEU A 40 -32.03 -39.87 31.61
C LEU A 40 -30.60 -40.35 31.84
N PHE A 41 -29.67 -39.42 32.12
CA PHE A 41 -28.26 -39.72 32.21
C PHE A 41 -27.67 -39.30 33.55
N VAL A 42 -26.95 -40.23 34.18
CA VAL A 42 -26.27 -40.03 35.49
C VAL A 42 -24.80 -39.64 35.33
N SER A 43 -24.27 -39.59 34.10
CA SER A 43 -22.88 -39.24 33.81
C SER A 43 -22.75 -38.48 32.50
N CYS A 44 -21.88 -37.47 32.47
CA CYS A 44 -21.53 -36.72 31.26
C CYS A 44 -20.86 -37.62 30.21
N THR A 45 -20.11 -38.65 30.63
CA THR A 45 -19.39 -39.55 29.74
C THR A 45 -20.29 -40.57 29.03
N ALA A 46 -21.58 -40.62 29.38
CA ALA A 46 -22.58 -41.39 28.64
C ALA A 46 -22.66 -40.94 27.17
N CYS A 47 -22.54 -39.63 26.92
CA CYS A 47 -22.49 -39.06 25.57
C CYS A 47 -21.09 -38.52 25.21
N HIS A 48 -20.35 -37.97 26.18
CA HIS A 48 -19.07 -37.29 25.94
C HIS A 48 -17.83 -38.17 26.16
N VAL A 49 -17.87 -39.43 25.71
CA VAL A 49 -16.80 -40.41 25.95
C VAL A 49 -15.42 -39.96 25.44
N GLY A 50 -15.39 -39.17 24.36
CA GLY A 50 -14.15 -38.61 23.80
C GLY A 50 -13.44 -37.60 24.71
N ALA A 51 -14.09 -37.12 25.78
CA ALA A 51 -13.42 -36.26 26.76
C ALA A 51 -12.31 -37.02 27.51
N GLU A 52 -12.47 -38.33 27.68
CA GLU A 52 -11.52 -39.20 28.39
C GLU A 52 -10.77 -40.16 27.46
N ARG A 53 -11.26 -40.40 26.23
CA ARG A 53 -10.66 -41.34 25.28
C ARG A 53 -10.03 -40.63 24.07
N ALA A 54 -8.75 -40.89 23.84
CA ALA A 54 -8.03 -40.36 22.69
C ALA A 54 -8.60 -40.90 21.36
N GLY A 55 -8.62 -40.05 20.33
CA GLY A 55 -9.09 -40.43 18.98
C GLY A 55 -10.61 -40.54 18.82
N VAL A 56 -11.38 -40.31 19.89
CA VAL A 56 -12.85 -40.34 19.87
C VAL A 56 -13.37 -38.91 19.96
N SER A 57 -14.40 -38.60 19.17
CA SER A 57 -15.11 -37.32 19.25
C SER A 57 -15.69 -37.11 20.65
N ILE A 58 -15.52 -35.91 21.21
CA ILE A 58 -16.23 -35.51 22.43
C ILE A 58 -17.73 -35.41 22.15
N PHE A 59 -18.15 -35.05 20.94
CA PHE A 59 -19.56 -34.95 20.59
C PHE A 59 -20.13 -36.32 20.18
N PRO A 60 -21.34 -36.67 20.65
CA PRO A 60 -22.01 -37.91 20.31
C PRO A 60 -22.37 -37.99 18.82
N THR A 61 -22.47 -39.22 18.30
CA THR A 61 -22.85 -39.46 16.89
C THR A 61 -24.38 -39.43 16.73
N ALA A 62 -24.85 -39.20 15.50
CA ALA A 62 -26.28 -39.27 15.18
C ALA A 62 -26.91 -40.64 15.54
N ALA A 63 -26.13 -41.73 15.37
CA ALA A 63 -26.56 -43.08 15.70
C ALA A 63 -26.86 -43.26 17.20
N GLN A 64 -26.13 -42.57 18.09
CA GLN A 64 -26.41 -42.60 19.53
C GLN A 64 -27.73 -41.91 19.87
N CYS A 65 -28.13 -40.88 19.13
CA CYS A 65 -29.42 -40.22 19.33
C CYS A 65 -30.58 -41.10 18.82
N ALA A 66 -30.36 -41.79 17.69
CA ALA A 66 -31.36 -42.63 17.05
C ALA A 66 -31.79 -43.86 17.87
N THR A 67 -31.08 -44.20 18.96
CA THR A 67 -31.50 -45.29 19.86
C THR A 67 -32.78 -44.97 20.62
N CYS A 68 -33.08 -43.68 20.82
CA CYS A 68 -34.31 -43.21 21.47
C CYS A 68 -35.14 -42.30 20.55
N HIS A 69 -34.50 -41.54 19.66
CA HIS A 69 -35.15 -40.68 18.67
C HIS A 69 -35.43 -41.44 17.36
N ASP A 70 -36.15 -42.55 17.47
CA ASP A 70 -36.47 -43.49 16.39
C ASP A 70 -37.84 -43.24 15.74
N GLY A 71 -38.62 -42.29 16.27
CA GLY A 71 -39.99 -42.00 15.86
C GLY A 71 -41.05 -42.81 16.59
N ALA A 72 -40.67 -43.85 17.33
CA ALA A 72 -41.57 -44.64 18.18
C ALA A 72 -41.52 -44.18 19.63
N ALA A 73 -40.31 -44.06 20.20
CA ALA A 73 -40.10 -43.62 21.58
C ALA A 73 -40.03 -42.09 21.69
N GLN A 74 -39.32 -41.43 20.78
CA GLN A 74 -39.23 -39.97 20.68
C GLN A 74 -39.17 -39.52 19.21
N ARG A 75 -39.49 -38.24 18.97
CA ARG A 75 -39.40 -37.62 17.64
C ARG A 75 -38.01 -37.81 17.04
N ILE A 76 -37.91 -38.22 15.78
CA ILE A 76 -36.65 -38.26 15.03
C ILE A 76 -36.02 -36.86 15.00
N VAL A 77 -34.72 -36.79 15.31
CA VAL A 77 -33.94 -35.54 15.34
C VAL A 77 -32.86 -35.55 14.27
N ASP A 78 -32.63 -34.38 13.68
CA ASP A 78 -31.52 -34.16 12.76
C ASP A 78 -30.29 -33.66 13.53
N TRP A 79 -29.63 -34.56 14.27
CA TRP A 79 -28.41 -34.24 15.00
C TRP A 79 -27.17 -34.52 14.15
N GLN A 80 -26.25 -33.56 14.11
CA GLN A 80 -24.94 -33.73 13.49
C GLN A 80 -23.85 -33.23 14.45
N PRO A 81 -22.82 -34.05 14.74
CA PRO A 81 -21.70 -33.59 15.54
C PRO A 81 -20.95 -32.47 14.82
N ARG A 82 -20.37 -31.55 15.59
CA ARG A 82 -19.48 -30.54 15.03
C ARG A 82 -18.31 -31.22 14.31
N VAL A 83 -18.18 -30.91 13.02
CA VAL A 83 -17.03 -31.28 12.19
C VAL A 83 -16.12 -30.07 11.94
N GLY A 84 -14.84 -30.32 11.73
CA GLY A 84 -13.85 -29.29 11.44
C GLY A 84 -12.97 -28.87 12.62
N PRO A 85 -12.05 -27.92 12.41
CA PRO A 85 -11.07 -27.53 13.42
C PRO A 85 -11.75 -26.93 14.67
N PRO A 86 -11.14 -27.09 15.85
CA PRO A 86 -11.64 -26.46 17.08
C PRO A 86 -11.78 -24.95 16.93
N ILE A 87 -12.89 -24.38 17.38
CA ILE A 87 -13.10 -22.91 17.43
C ILE A 87 -12.50 -22.36 18.72
N THR A 88 -11.21 -22.55 18.87
CA THR A 88 -10.46 -22.07 20.03
C THR A 88 -9.03 -21.75 19.62
N HIS A 89 -8.44 -20.79 20.32
CA HIS A 89 -7.00 -20.54 20.31
C HIS A 89 -6.37 -20.91 21.65
N LEU A 90 -7.01 -21.78 22.45
CA LEU A 90 -6.46 -22.28 23.70
C LEU A 90 -5.46 -23.41 23.43
N ASN A 91 -4.36 -23.38 24.14
CA ASN A 91 -3.43 -24.50 24.29
C ASN A 91 -3.98 -25.45 25.37
N PHE A 92 -5.08 -26.14 25.05
CA PHE A 92 -5.78 -27.00 26.00
C PHE A 92 -6.04 -28.38 25.42
N ASN A 93 -5.78 -29.41 26.23
CA ASN A 93 -6.09 -30.80 25.92
C ASN A 93 -6.89 -31.42 27.08
N HIS A 94 -8.15 -31.78 26.82
CA HIS A 94 -9.08 -32.30 27.83
C HIS A 94 -8.50 -33.49 28.60
N ARG A 95 -8.02 -34.52 27.89
CA ARG A 95 -7.47 -35.74 28.50
C ARG A 95 -6.28 -35.44 29.42
N VAL A 96 -5.28 -34.72 28.90
CA VAL A 96 -4.07 -34.38 29.67
C VAL A 96 -4.44 -33.56 30.91
N HIS A 97 -5.42 -32.67 30.81
CA HIS A 97 -5.87 -31.87 31.94
C HIS A 97 -6.57 -32.73 33.01
N ILE A 98 -7.50 -33.62 32.60
CA ILE A 98 -8.20 -34.54 33.51
C ILE A 98 -7.22 -35.48 34.21
N GLU A 99 -6.28 -36.09 33.47
CA GLU A 99 -5.25 -36.97 34.03
C GLU A 99 -4.39 -36.26 35.09
N ARG A 100 -3.97 -35.02 34.81
CA ARG A 100 -3.19 -34.21 35.76
C ARG A 100 -4.00 -33.82 37.00
N ARG A 101 -5.30 -33.54 36.88
CA ARG A 101 -6.18 -33.28 38.03
C ARG A 101 -6.33 -34.52 38.89
N ARG A 102 -6.64 -35.67 38.29
CA ARG A 102 -6.76 -36.97 38.99
C ARG A 102 -5.47 -37.38 39.71
N ALA A 103 -4.30 -37.05 39.14
CA ALA A 103 -3.02 -37.34 39.79
C ALA A 103 -2.72 -36.44 41.00
N ARG A 104 -3.32 -35.24 41.07
CA ARG A 104 -3.05 -34.24 42.12
C ARG A 104 -4.08 -34.25 43.25
N HIS A 105 -5.28 -34.76 42.98
CA HIS A 105 -6.34 -34.90 43.96
C HIS A 105 -6.67 -36.38 44.06
N ALA A 106 -6.52 -36.97 45.26
CA ALA A 106 -6.68 -38.41 45.49
C ALA A 106 -8.15 -38.87 45.39
N ASP A 107 -9.10 -37.93 45.42
CA ASP A 107 -10.48 -38.13 45.04
C ASP A 107 -10.69 -37.65 43.59
N SER A 108 -11.75 -38.12 42.95
CA SER A 108 -12.13 -37.73 41.58
C SER A 108 -12.52 -36.24 41.42
N SER A 109 -12.03 -35.32 42.25
CA SER A 109 -12.39 -33.88 42.31
C SER A 109 -11.83 -33.03 41.16
N GLY A 110 -11.65 -33.63 39.98
CA GLY A 110 -11.84 -32.93 38.72
C GLY A 110 -13.20 -33.32 38.17
N THR A 111 -14.27 -32.80 38.73
CA THR A 111 -15.60 -33.08 38.17
C THR A 111 -15.78 -32.29 36.88
N CYS A 112 -16.52 -32.83 35.91
CA CYS A 112 -16.77 -32.11 34.65
C CYS A 112 -17.37 -30.71 34.91
N VAL A 113 -18.17 -30.58 35.99
CA VAL A 113 -18.84 -29.34 36.38
C VAL A 113 -17.88 -28.28 36.94
N ASP A 114 -16.68 -28.65 37.37
CA ASP A 114 -15.65 -27.70 37.81
C ASP A 114 -15.24 -26.72 36.70
N CYS A 115 -15.41 -27.13 35.43
CA CYS A 115 -15.11 -26.33 34.24
C CYS A 115 -16.35 -26.04 33.39
N HIS A 116 -17.31 -26.98 33.36
CA HIS A 116 -18.45 -26.93 32.44
C HIS A 116 -19.76 -26.47 33.09
N ALA A 117 -19.70 -25.91 34.30
CA ALA A 117 -20.85 -25.32 34.97
C ALA A 117 -20.50 -23.95 35.59
N THR A 118 -21.53 -23.17 35.94
CA THR A 118 -21.41 -22.07 36.91
C THR A 118 -21.46 -22.63 38.34
N GLY A 119 -20.92 -21.88 39.31
CA GLY A 119 -21.07 -22.26 40.72
C GLY A 119 -22.54 -22.31 41.13
N GLY A 120 -22.99 -23.43 41.71
CA GLY A 120 -24.39 -23.63 42.10
C GLY A 120 -25.34 -24.02 40.97
N ALA A 121 -24.84 -24.29 39.77
CA ALA A 121 -25.67 -24.74 38.65
C ALA A 121 -26.36 -26.09 38.93
N GLN A 122 -27.52 -26.29 38.30
CA GLN A 122 -28.23 -27.56 38.37
C GLN A 122 -27.54 -28.64 37.52
N TRP A 123 -27.86 -29.91 37.77
CA TRP A 123 -27.35 -31.02 36.95
C TRP A 123 -27.68 -30.81 35.46
N MET A 124 -26.68 -30.97 34.60
CA MET A 124 -26.77 -30.75 33.14
C MET A 124 -27.11 -29.32 32.69
N ASP A 125 -26.91 -28.31 33.55
CA ASP A 125 -26.78 -26.91 33.13
C ASP A 125 -25.34 -26.65 32.67
N VAL A 126 -25.07 -27.02 31.42
CA VAL A 126 -23.71 -27.07 30.84
C VAL A 126 -23.36 -25.77 30.12
N ARG A 127 -22.18 -25.22 30.43
CA ARG A 127 -21.57 -24.10 29.69
C ARG A 127 -20.11 -24.40 29.31
N GLY A 128 -19.58 -23.60 28.39
CA GLY A 128 -18.14 -23.56 28.14
C GLY A 128 -17.40 -22.81 29.26
N PRO A 129 -16.19 -23.23 29.65
CA PRO A 129 -15.39 -22.50 30.61
C PRO A 129 -15.01 -21.12 30.06
N ASP A 130 -14.91 -20.14 30.95
CA ASP A 130 -14.36 -18.81 30.69
C ASP A 130 -12.95 -18.65 31.29
N ALA A 131 -12.27 -17.56 30.93
CA ALA A 131 -10.91 -17.31 31.44
C ALA A 131 -10.86 -17.18 32.97
N PRO A 132 -11.79 -16.47 33.66
CA PRO A 132 -11.86 -16.46 35.12
C PRO A 132 -11.90 -17.87 35.74
N GLN A 133 -12.67 -18.79 35.18
CA GLN A 133 -12.75 -20.16 35.67
C GLN A 133 -11.40 -20.90 35.54
N CYS A 134 -10.69 -20.76 34.42
CA CYS A 134 -9.32 -21.28 34.30
C CYS A 134 -8.38 -20.66 35.35
N LEU A 135 -8.47 -19.35 35.56
CA LEU A 135 -7.58 -18.61 36.47
C LEU A 135 -7.85 -18.91 37.94
N SER A 136 -9.07 -19.33 38.30
CA SER A 136 -9.41 -19.77 39.66
C SER A 136 -8.47 -20.87 40.19
N CYS A 137 -7.97 -21.74 39.32
CA CYS A 137 -7.05 -22.82 39.67
C CYS A 137 -5.60 -22.53 39.26
N HIS A 138 -5.37 -21.93 38.09
CA HIS A 138 -4.02 -21.72 37.57
C HIS A 138 -3.29 -20.52 38.16
N LYS A 139 -4.03 -19.49 38.61
CA LYS A 139 -3.51 -18.26 39.23
C LYS A 139 -4.20 -17.93 40.56
N LEU A 140 -4.99 -18.87 41.08
CA LEU A 140 -5.77 -18.74 42.31
C LEU A 140 -6.72 -17.52 42.30
N GLY A 141 -7.21 -17.12 41.12
CA GLY A 141 -8.09 -15.96 40.95
C GLY A 141 -7.48 -14.60 41.32
N ARG A 142 -6.17 -14.53 41.59
CA ARG A 142 -5.47 -13.30 41.99
C ARG A 142 -5.26 -12.32 40.84
N GLU A 143 -5.43 -12.78 39.61
CA GLU A 143 -5.17 -12.03 38.39
C GLU A 143 -6.39 -12.10 37.46
N ASN A 144 -6.72 -10.98 36.84
CA ASN A 144 -7.69 -10.95 35.73
C ASN A 144 -6.98 -11.32 34.42
N HIS A 145 -7.69 -11.97 33.49
CA HIS A 145 -7.17 -12.47 32.21
C HIS A 145 -6.35 -11.42 31.45
N PHE A 146 -6.86 -10.19 31.33
CA PHE A 146 -6.21 -9.10 30.58
C PHE A 146 -5.26 -8.23 31.41
N SER A 147 -5.06 -8.56 32.69
CA SER A 147 -4.09 -7.90 33.57
C SER A 147 -2.80 -8.71 33.74
N LEU A 148 -2.74 -9.91 33.16
CA LEU A 148 -1.54 -10.73 33.14
C LEU A 148 -0.42 -10.06 32.33
N PRO A 149 0.86 -10.29 32.66
CA PRO A 149 1.97 -9.87 31.81
C PRO A 149 1.82 -10.47 30.41
N ASP A 150 2.09 -9.68 29.36
CA ASP A 150 1.94 -10.12 27.97
C ASP A 150 2.65 -11.47 27.71
N SER A 151 3.83 -11.69 28.30
CA SER A 151 4.61 -12.93 28.17
C SER A 151 3.88 -14.19 28.66
N ALA A 152 2.85 -14.07 29.49
CA ALA A 152 2.10 -15.19 30.04
C ALA A 152 1.06 -15.76 29.06
N CYS A 153 0.60 -14.98 28.08
CA CYS A 153 -0.52 -15.34 27.20
C CYS A 153 -0.29 -16.67 26.46
N ALA A 154 0.93 -16.88 25.95
CA ALA A 154 1.29 -18.09 25.19
C ALA A 154 1.35 -19.37 26.04
N THR A 155 1.23 -19.26 27.37
CA THR A 155 1.08 -20.43 28.26
C THR A 155 -0.27 -21.10 28.03
N CYS A 156 -1.32 -20.29 27.88
CA CYS A 156 -2.70 -20.74 27.78
C CYS A 156 -3.23 -20.70 26.36
N HIS A 157 -2.63 -19.90 25.47
CA HIS A 157 -3.07 -19.72 24.11
C HIS A 157 -2.05 -20.22 23.10
N ILE A 158 -2.54 -20.80 21.99
CA ILE A 158 -1.72 -21.06 20.80
C ILE A 158 -1.60 -19.79 19.95
N ALA A 159 -0.60 -19.75 19.08
CA ALA A 159 -0.48 -18.68 18.09
C ALA A 159 -1.75 -18.58 17.23
N LEU A 160 -2.23 -17.36 16.97
CA LEU A 160 -3.46 -17.11 16.23
C LEU A 160 -3.44 -17.73 14.82
N SER A 161 -2.26 -17.78 14.20
CA SER A 161 -2.06 -18.44 12.90
C SER A 161 -2.37 -19.94 12.90
N LYS A 162 -2.34 -20.59 14.07
CA LYS A 162 -2.68 -22.01 14.24
C LYS A 162 -4.17 -22.21 14.58
N ALA A 163 -4.88 -21.16 14.99
CA ALA A 163 -6.29 -21.22 15.37
C ALA A 163 -7.23 -21.08 14.16
N THR A 164 -7.07 -21.97 13.18
CA THR A 164 -7.74 -21.89 11.87
C THR A 164 -9.26 -22.01 11.91
N GLY A 165 -9.83 -22.50 13.02
CA GLY A 165 -11.29 -22.56 13.25
C GLY A 165 -11.93 -21.24 13.67
N LEU A 166 -11.15 -20.18 13.94
CA LEU A 166 -11.69 -18.87 14.31
C LEU A 166 -12.09 -18.05 13.08
N SER A 167 -13.30 -17.47 13.12
CA SER A 167 -13.76 -16.53 12.10
C SER A 167 -13.10 -15.16 12.26
N ARG A 168 -13.04 -14.39 11.16
CA ARG A 168 -12.54 -13.01 11.14
C ARG A 168 -13.28 -12.12 12.14
N GLU A 169 -14.60 -12.25 12.21
CA GLU A 169 -15.47 -11.46 13.09
C GLU A 169 -15.19 -11.77 14.55
N ARG A 170 -14.91 -13.03 14.88
CA ARG A 170 -14.54 -13.42 16.24
C ARG A 170 -13.18 -12.85 16.64
N ILE A 171 -12.21 -12.90 15.73
CA ILE A 171 -10.87 -12.33 15.95
C ILE A 171 -10.94 -10.80 16.11
N ALA A 172 -11.76 -10.13 15.31
CA ALA A 172 -11.95 -8.68 15.38
C ALA A 172 -12.54 -8.19 16.72
N ARG A 173 -13.19 -9.09 17.48
CA ARG A 173 -13.75 -8.81 18.81
C ARG A 173 -12.79 -9.15 19.96
N PHE A 174 -11.54 -9.54 19.68
CA PHE A 174 -10.57 -9.77 20.73
C PHE A 174 -10.35 -8.47 21.52
N PRO A 175 -10.53 -8.50 22.85
CA PRO A 175 -10.25 -7.33 23.68
C PRO A 175 -8.75 -7.03 23.66
N ARG A 176 -8.42 -5.74 23.73
CA ARG A 176 -7.04 -5.27 23.84
C ARG A 176 -6.54 -5.47 25.27
N PRO A 177 -5.35 -6.04 25.48
CA PRO A 177 -4.68 -6.02 26.78
C PRO A 177 -4.37 -4.59 27.22
N LEU A 178 -4.27 -4.36 28.54
CA LEU A 178 -3.95 -3.04 29.12
C LEU A 178 -2.61 -2.48 28.65
N SER A 179 -1.67 -3.35 28.23
CA SER A 179 -0.39 -2.93 27.65
C SER A 179 -0.52 -2.03 26.42
N HIS A 180 -1.64 -2.12 25.69
CA HIS A 180 -1.91 -1.29 24.51
C HIS A 180 -2.33 0.14 24.84
N ASP A 181 -2.58 0.43 26.13
CA ASP A 181 -3.01 1.74 26.61
C ASP A 181 -1.82 2.59 27.07
N ASP A 182 -0.61 2.00 27.09
CA ASP A 182 0.62 2.74 27.34
C ASP A 182 0.83 3.79 26.23
N PRO A 183 0.97 5.09 26.58
CA PRO A 183 1.21 6.16 25.59
C PRO A 183 2.45 5.92 24.72
N ASN A 184 3.44 5.20 25.24
CA ASN A 184 4.68 4.85 24.54
C ASN A 184 4.60 3.50 23.82
N PHE A 185 3.46 2.81 23.83
CA PHE A 185 3.32 1.48 23.22
C PHE A 185 3.76 1.48 21.75
N GLN A 186 3.40 2.48 20.95
CA GLN A 186 3.75 2.54 19.53
C GLN A 186 5.23 2.91 19.25
N SER A 187 6.02 3.20 20.29
CA SER A 187 7.41 3.59 20.15
C SER A 187 8.38 2.40 20.04
N LYS A 188 9.62 2.68 19.68
CA LYS A 188 10.74 1.72 19.75
C LYS A 188 10.96 1.19 21.17
N ALA A 189 10.65 1.98 22.20
CA ALA A 189 10.80 1.60 23.60
C ALA A 189 9.60 0.79 24.14
N GLY A 190 8.43 0.91 23.52
CA GLY A 190 7.22 0.14 23.81
C GLY A 190 7.21 -1.20 23.06
N HIS A 191 6.24 -1.39 22.16
CA HIS A 191 6.07 -2.62 21.39
C HIS A 191 7.32 -2.96 20.55
N GLY A 192 8.11 -1.96 20.13
CA GLY A 192 9.36 -2.20 19.41
C GLY A 192 10.42 -2.95 20.23
N LYS A 193 10.41 -2.80 21.56
CA LYS A 193 11.25 -3.57 22.49
C LYS A 193 10.63 -4.93 22.77
N GLN A 194 9.31 -4.97 23.00
CA GLN A 194 8.58 -6.22 23.25
C GLN A 194 8.66 -7.19 22.07
N ALA A 195 8.53 -6.70 20.83
CA ALA A 195 8.58 -7.52 19.63
C ALA A 195 9.94 -8.22 19.42
N LYS A 196 11.01 -7.68 20.01
CA LYS A 196 12.36 -8.27 19.98
C LYS A 196 12.62 -9.27 21.10
N ALA A 197 11.76 -9.33 22.10
CA ALA A 197 11.91 -10.26 23.21
C ALA A 197 11.53 -11.67 22.74
N THR A 198 12.49 -12.57 22.70
CA THR A 198 12.26 -14.01 22.45
C THR A 198 11.58 -14.61 23.68
N VAL A 199 10.47 -15.33 23.50
CA VAL A 199 9.87 -16.18 24.55
C VAL A 199 9.92 -17.63 24.08
N GLY A 200 10.77 -18.46 24.69
CA GLY A 200 11.01 -19.84 24.25
C GLY A 200 11.88 -19.91 22.98
N THR A 201 11.52 -20.77 22.02
CA THR A 201 12.25 -20.94 20.74
C THR A 201 11.78 -19.99 19.63
N GLN A 202 10.77 -19.15 19.88
CA GLN A 202 10.23 -18.23 18.87
C GLN A 202 10.96 -16.88 18.90
N GLN A 203 11.43 -16.42 17.73
CA GLN A 203 12.16 -15.15 17.54
C GLN A 203 11.32 -13.86 17.71
N VAL A 204 10.08 -13.99 18.19
CA VAL A 204 9.14 -12.90 18.50
C VAL A 204 8.52 -13.23 19.84
N ALA A 205 8.13 -12.22 20.61
CA ALA A 205 7.38 -12.46 21.82
C ALA A 205 6.11 -13.25 21.47
N SER A 206 6.02 -14.47 21.98
CA SER A 206 4.90 -15.39 21.76
C SER A 206 3.56 -14.77 22.20
N SER A 207 3.63 -13.75 23.06
CA SER A 207 2.53 -12.86 23.44
C SER A 207 1.86 -12.19 22.24
N CYS A 208 2.63 -11.59 21.33
CA CYS A 208 2.08 -10.90 20.16
C CYS A 208 1.43 -11.90 19.19
N ALA A 209 2.07 -13.07 18.99
CA ALA A 209 1.57 -14.12 18.11
C ALA A 209 0.25 -14.74 18.59
N THR A 210 -0.13 -14.53 19.85
CA THR A 210 -1.41 -14.99 20.43
C THR A 210 -2.61 -14.24 19.83
N CYS A 211 -2.44 -12.96 19.51
CA CYS A 211 -3.52 -12.08 19.05
C CYS A 211 -3.28 -11.50 17.64
N HIS A 212 -2.05 -11.48 17.17
CA HIS A 212 -1.67 -10.89 15.89
C HIS A 212 -1.03 -11.90 14.95
N VAL A 213 -1.21 -11.65 13.66
CA VAL A 213 -0.62 -12.43 12.57
C VAL A 213 0.14 -11.50 11.64
N ARG A 214 1.06 -12.05 10.84
CA ARG A 214 1.94 -11.25 9.97
C ARG A 214 1.22 -10.17 9.13
N PRO A 215 0.06 -10.43 8.48
CA PRO A 215 -0.69 -9.41 7.75
C PRO A 215 -1.18 -8.22 8.58
N TYR A 216 -1.35 -8.38 9.89
CA TYR A 216 -1.75 -7.26 10.75
C TYR A 216 -0.64 -6.21 10.83
N CYS A 217 0.61 -6.66 10.91
CA CYS A 217 1.76 -5.77 11.05
C CYS A 217 1.98 -4.93 9.79
N THR A 218 1.61 -5.43 8.61
CA THR A 218 1.81 -4.72 7.33
C THR A 218 1.01 -3.42 7.22
N TYR A 219 -0.02 -3.23 8.07
CA TYR A 219 -0.78 -1.98 8.13
C TYR A 219 0.06 -0.80 8.64
N CYS A 220 0.95 -1.06 9.60
CA CYS A 220 1.79 -0.02 10.21
C CYS A 220 3.24 -0.12 9.77
N HIS A 221 3.68 -1.30 9.35
CA HIS A 221 5.02 -1.57 8.85
C HIS A 221 4.92 -1.97 7.39
N VAL A 222 4.89 -0.98 6.49
CA VAL A 222 4.82 -1.26 5.05
C VAL A 222 6.06 -2.02 4.58
N ASN A 223 7.18 -1.86 5.29
CA ASN A 223 8.43 -2.62 5.16
C ASN A 223 8.45 -3.93 5.98
N ALA A 224 7.29 -4.54 6.23
CA ALA A 224 7.17 -5.79 6.96
C ALA A 224 8.06 -6.95 6.43
N PRO A 225 8.30 -7.11 5.12
CA PRO A 225 9.24 -8.11 4.60
C PRO A 225 10.67 -7.93 5.11
N GLU A 226 11.06 -6.69 5.42
CA GLU A 226 12.39 -6.34 5.88
C GLU A 226 12.56 -6.40 7.41
N ILE A 227 11.50 -6.72 8.14
CA ILE A 227 11.52 -6.78 9.61
C ILE A 227 11.48 -8.26 10.05
N PRO A 228 12.60 -8.83 10.53
CA PRO A 228 12.67 -10.24 10.92
C PRO A 228 11.62 -10.63 11.97
N ALA A 229 11.36 -9.75 12.94
CA ALA A 229 10.33 -9.98 13.95
C ALA A 229 8.92 -10.08 13.35
N ILE A 230 8.62 -9.40 12.24
CA ILE A 230 7.33 -9.57 11.56
C ILE A 230 7.30 -10.86 10.75
N GLN A 231 8.42 -11.23 10.12
CA GLN A 231 8.51 -12.46 9.33
C GLN A 231 8.43 -13.74 10.16
N ALA A 232 8.83 -13.68 11.42
CA ALA A 232 8.70 -14.80 12.36
C ALA A 232 7.25 -15.02 12.85
N LEU A 233 6.32 -14.09 12.60
CA LEU A 233 4.89 -14.32 12.85
C LEU A 233 4.27 -15.21 11.78
N GLY A 234 3.36 -16.10 12.21
CA GLY A 234 2.60 -16.93 11.28
C GLY A 234 1.66 -16.10 10.39
N PHE A 235 1.35 -16.64 9.22
CA PHE A 235 0.46 -16.02 8.25
C PHE A 235 -0.94 -16.63 8.31
N PHE A 236 -1.98 -15.80 8.41
CA PHE A 236 -3.37 -16.25 8.39
C PHE A 236 -4.27 -15.16 7.80
N ASN A 237 -4.76 -15.39 6.58
CA ASN A 237 -5.49 -14.38 5.80
C ASN A 237 -6.82 -13.97 6.42
N ALA A 238 -7.54 -14.89 7.08
CA ALA A 238 -8.82 -14.57 7.70
C ALA A 238 -8.66 -13.62 8.91
N ALA A 239 -7.46 -13.47 9.46
CA ALA A 239 -7.16 -12.59 10.59
C ALA A 239 -6.65 -11.20 10.18
N VAL A 240 -6.88 -10.77 8.93
CA VAL A 240 -6.71 -9.38 8.51
C VAL A 240 -7.79 -8.54 9.22
N ALA A 241 -7.52 -8.20 10.47
CA ALA A 241 -8.36 -7.33 11.29
C ALA A 241 -8.39 -5.92 10.69
N LEU A 242 -9.54 -5.28 10.86
CA LEU A 242 -9.97 -4.04 10.20
C LEU A 242 -8.95 -2.90 10.32
N PRO A 243 -8.85 -2.03 9.30
CA PRO A 243 -7.98 -0.87 9.32
C PRO A 243 -8.34 0.03 10.51
N ARG A 244 -7.42 0.22 11.45
CA ARG A 244 -7.53 1.27 12.45
C ARG A 244 -7.05 2.58 11.82
N LYS A 245 -7.79 3.66 12.09
CA LYS A 245 -7.33 5.02 11.78
C LYS A 245 -6.22 5.33 12.78
N PHE A 246 -5.00 5.51 12.28
CA PHE A 246 -3.86 5.89 13.12
C PHE A 246 -3.71 7.40 13.11
N ASP A 247 -3.34 7.94 14.26
CA ASP A 247 -3.00 9.35 14.38
C ASP A 247 -1.65 9.60 13.71
N GLN A 248 -1.57 10.73 13.03
CA GLN A 248 -0.33 11.13 12.38
C GLN A 248 0.72 11.47 13.45
N PRO A 249 2.00 11.08 13.26
CA PRO A 249 3.03 11.43 14.22
C PRO A 249 3.21 12.95 14.30
N ALA A 250 3.75 13.44 15.41
CA ALA A 250 3.92 14.88 15.68
C ALA A 250 4.62 15.65 14.54
N THR A 251 5.47 14.98 13.75
CA THR A 251 6.09 15.57 12.55
C THR A 251 5.09 16.12 11.54
N HIS A 252 3.94 15.48 11.38
CA HIS A 252 2.88 15.87 10.43
C HIS A 252 1.95 16.95 11.00
N GLN A 253 1.99 17.19 12.30
CA GLN A 253 1.18 18.20 12.97
C GLN A 253 1.84 19.59 12.91
N ARG A 254 3.06 19.68 12.39
CA ARG A 254 3.78 20.93 12.23
C ARG A 254 3.21 21.75 11.07
N ALA A 255 3.00 23.04 11.30
CA ALA A 255 2.51 23.98 10.29
C ALA A 255 3.43 24.11 9.06
N ASP A 256 4.74 23.86 9.23
CA ASP A 256 5.75 23.96 8.18
C ASP A 256 6.10 22.61 7.54
N PHE A 257 5.35 21.54 7.84
CA PHE A 257 5.64 20.20 7.33
C PHE A 257 5.74 20.18 5.80
N GLU A 258 4.76 20.75 5.10
CA GLU A 258 4.74 20.74 3.63
C GLU A 258 5.97 21.41 3.01
N SER A 259 6.52 22.46 3.64
CA SER A 259 7.71 23.16 3.13
C SER A 259 9.04 22.56 3.57
N GLN A 260 9.07 21.81 4.68
CA GLN A 260 10.32 21.26 5.24
C GLN A 260 10.47 19.74 5.11
N HIS A 261 9.41 18.99 4.77
CA HIS A 261 9.46 17.52 4.74
C HIS A 261 10.50 16.99 3.74
N GLY A 262 10.78 17.72 2.65
CA GLY A 262 11.81 17.35 1.68
C GLY A 262 13.22 17.29 2.29
N LYS A 263 13.57 18.22 3.18
CA LYS A 263 14.85 18.18 3.91
C LYS A 263 14.89 17.01 4.88
N GLN A 264 13.79 16.78 5.62
CA GLN A 264 13.68 15.67 6.56
C GLN A 264 13.83 14.31 5.83
N ALA A 265 13.16 14.16 4.70
CA ALA A 265 13.27 12.96 3.86
C ALA A 265 14.68 12.79 3.28
N GLY A 266 15.34 13.89 2.89
CA GLY A 266 16.73 13.86 2.40
C GLY A 266 17.75 13.35 3.43
N HIS A 267 17.48 13.55 4.73
CA HIS A 267 18.34 13.09 5.82
C HIS A 267 17.90 11.75 6.46
N GLY A 268 16.80 11.13 6.02
CA GLY A 268 16.28 9.93 6.69
C GLY A 268 14.95 9.39 6.18
N ALA A 269 14.77 9.24 4.86
CA ALA A 269 13.54 8.71 4.25
C ALA A 269 13.09 7.34 4.82
N GLN A 270 14.02 6.52 5.30
CA GLN A 270 13.73 5.21 5.90
C GLN A 270 12.81 5.31 7.13
N ALA A 271 12.83 6.42 7.87
CA ALA A 271 11.92 6.64 8.99
C ALA A 271 10.46 6.74 8.51
N CYS A 272 10.24 7.38 7.35
CA CYS A 272 8.93 7.48 6.71
C CYS A 272 8.45 6.13 6.18
N GLN A 273 9.37 5.22 5.85
CA GLN A 273 9.11 3.88 5.30
C GLN A 273 8.46 2.90 6.28
N THR A 274 8.25 3.32 7.52
CA THR A 274 7.37 2.61 8.45
C THR A 274 5.94 2.64 7.91
N CYS A 275 5.45 3.84 7.56
CA CYS A 275 4.05 4.05 7.17
C CYS A 275 3.86 4.35 5.68
N HIS A 276 4.87 4.90 5.00
CA HIS A 276 4.75 5.36 3.62
C HIS A 276 5.47 4.44 2.65
N THR A 277 4.79 4.14 1.55
CA THR A 277 5.36 3.48 0.38
C THR A 277 5.78 4.52 -0.66
N ARG A 278 6.42 4.08 -1.73
CA ARG A 278 6.71 4.94 -2.89
C ARG A 278 5.44 5.59 -3.44
N GLU A 279 4.34 4.85 -3.47
CA GLU A 279 3.03 5.28 -3.95
C GLU A 279 2.42 6.35 -3.06
N SER A 280 2.65 6.29 -1.74
CA SER A 280 2.26 7.35 -0.81
C SER A 280 2.83 8.70 -1.21
N CYS A 281 4.10 8.75 -1.60
CA CYS A 281 4.75 9.99 -2.05
C CYS A 281 4.27 10.41 -3.44
N ALA A 282 3.98 9.44 -4.31
CA ALA A 282 3.51 9.70 -5.66
C ALA A 282 2.14 10.40 -5.71
N VAL A 283 1.37 10.39 -4.62
CA VAL A 283 0.10 11.15 -4.53
C VAL A 283 0.31 12.65 -4.74
N CYS A 284 1.39 13.23 -4.21
CA CYS A 284 1.69 14.66 -4.33
C CYS A 284 2.91 14.96 -5.22
N HIS A 285 3.71 13.96 -5.56
CA HIS A 285 4.89 14.11 -6.42
C HIS A 285 4.65 13.46 -7.80
N VAL A 286 3.59 13.90 -8.50
CA VAL A 286 3.07 13.21 -9.69
C VAL A 286 3.97 13.34 -10.92
N ASN A 287 4.66 14.48 -11.08
CA ASN A 287 5.50 14.73 -12.26
C ASN A 287 6.93 14.21 -12.09
N GLN A 288 7.48 14.33 -10.88
CA GLN A 288 8.82 13.85 -10.58
C GLN A 288 8.89 13.37 -9.13
N LEU A 289 9.19 12.08 -8.96
CA LEU A 289 9.40 11.51 -7.65
C LEU A 289 10.81 11.88 -7.14
N PRO A 290 10.93 12.56 -5.98
CA PRO A 290 12.23 12.90 -5.40
C PRO A 290 13.09 11.66 -5.13
N ALA A 291 14.41 11.82 -5.11
CA ALA A 291 15.35 10.71 -4.84
C ALA A 291 15.03 9.98 -3.53
N ALA A 292 14.70 10.73 -2.47
CA ALA A 292 14.28 10.19 -1.18
C ALA A 292 13.05 9.26 -1.30
N ALA A 293 12.04 9.66 -2.08
CA ALA A 293 10.84 8.87 -2.31
C ALA A 293 11.08 7.65 -3.21
N ARG A 294 11.98 7.75 -4.21
CA ARG A 294 12.39 6.61 -5.04
C ARG A 294 13.08 5.51 -4.22
N GLY A 295 13.79 5.89 -3.17
CA GLY A 295 14.45 4.98 -2.23
C GLY A 295 13.49 4.19 -1.33
N LEU A 296 12.20 4.57 -1.26
CA LEU A 296 11.21 3.81 -0.50
C LEU A 296 10.78 2.54 -1.24
N TYR A 297 10.36 1.53 -0.46
CA TYR A 297 9.76 0.31 -1.00
C TYR A 297 8.41 0.62 -1.63
N PRO A 298 8.12 0.01 -2.79
CA PRO A 298 6.77 0.06 -3.34
C PRO A 298 5.82 -0.80 -2.51
N ALA A 299 4.53 -0.49 -2.56
CA ALA A 299 3.48 -1.40 -2.16
C ALA A 299 3.58 -2.71 -2.95
N GLY A 300 3.18 -3.84 -2.36
CA GLY A 300 3.27 -5.13 -3.04
C GLY A 300 3.06 -6.33 -2.11
N PRO A 301 3.31 -7.57 -2.58
CA PRO A 301 3.11 -8.76 -1.78
C PRO A 301 3.87 -8.70 -0.45
N GLY A 302 3.14 -8.87 0.67
CA GLY A 302 3.71 -8.78 2.02
C GLY A 302 4.04 -7.37 2.51
N ARG A 303 3.90 -6.34 1.66
CA ARG A 303 4.02 -4.92 2.01
C ARG A 303 2.64 -4.28 2.06
N GLY A 304 2.42 -3.40 3.04
CA GLY A 304 1.18 -2.62 3.10
C GLY A 304 1.04 -1.69 1.90
N ALA A 305 -0.18 -1.23 1.62
CA ALA A 305 -0.41 -0.19 0.60
C ALA A 305 0.32 1.11 0.94
N GLY A 306 0.53 1.37 2.23
CA GLY A 306 1.06 2.62 2.77
C GLY A 306 -0.02 3.65 3.06
N ALA A 307 0.34 4.58 3.94
CA ALA A 307 -0.48 5.73 4.27
C ALA A 307 -0.62 6.59 3.01
N MET A 308 -1.85 6.66 2.48
CA MET A 308 -2.15 7.49 1.32
C MET A 308 -2.56 8.87 1.81
N PRO A 309 -1.69 9.89 1.71
CA PRO A 309 -2.09 11.25 2.03
C PRO A 309 -3.21 11.67 1.08
N LYS A 310 -4.14 12.49 1.56
CA LYS A 310 -5.15 13.11 0.70
C LYS A 310 -4.60 14.45 0.25
N ALA A 311 -4.37 14.62 -1.05
CA ALA A 311 -4.06 15.93 -1.61
C ALA A 311 -5.26 16.86 -1.35
N LYS A 312 -5.01 17.97 -0.65
CA LYS A 312 -6.02 19.01 -0.45
C LYS A 312 -5.89 20.03 -1.57
N ALA A 313 -7.00 20.36 -2.20
CA ALA A 313 -7.04 21.42 -3.19
C ALA A 313 -6.56 22.75 -2.54
N PRO A 314 -5.58 23.44 -3.16
CA PRO A 314 -5.18 24.78 -2.71
C PRO A 314 -6.35 25.76 -2.80
N LEU A 315 -6.23 26.90 -2.10
CA LEU A 315 -7.23 27.99 -2.12
C LEU A 315 -7.51 28.54 -3.52
N THR A 316 -6.63 28.28 -4.49
CA THR A 316 -6.80 28.66 -5.89
C THR A 316 -7.90 27.87 -6.61
N HIS A 317 -8.35 26.73 -6.06
CA HIS A 317 -9.44 25.93 -6.62
C HIS A 317 -10.80 26.55 -6.31
N THR A 318 -11.13 27.65 -7.00
CA THR A 318 -12.40 28.36 -6.88
C THR A 318 -13.27 28.13 -8.12
N PRO A 319 -14.60 28.37 -8.04
CA PRO A 319 -15.48 28.35 -9.21
C PRO A 319 -15.07 29.34 -10.32
N THR A 320 -14.35 30.41 -9.97
CA THR A 320 -13.85 31.42 -10.91
C THR A 320 -12.52 31.06 -11.56
N TRP A 321 -11.93 29.90 -11.21
CA TRP A 321 -10.66 29.43 -11.74
C TRP A 321 -10.56 29.51 -13.28
N PRO A 322 -11.55 29.04 -14.06
CA PRO A 322 -11.43 29.03 -15.52
C PRO A 322 -11.15 30.41 -16.13
N THR A 323 -11.58 31.50 -15.49
CA THR A 323 -11.47 32.86 -16.03
C THR A 323 -10.41 33.72 -15.32
N LYS A 324 -9.93 33.31 -14.13
CA LYS A 324 -9.04 34.15 -13.29
C LYS A 324 -7.68 33.51 -12.97
N HIS A 325 -7.42 32.29 -13.40
CA HIS A 325 -6.18 31.60 -13.06
C HIS A 325 -4.92 32.11 -13.78
N GLY A 326 -5.06 32.86 -14.88
CA GLY A 326 -3.94 33.24 -15.75
C GLY A 326 -2.79 33.96 -15.03
N THR A 327 -3.10 34.94 -14.17
CA THR A 327 -2.07 35.68 -13.40
C THR A 327 -1.39 34.81 -12.35
N VAL A 328 -2.16 33.94 -11.68
CA VAL A 328 -1.64 32.99 -10.68
C VAL A 328 -0.75 31.93 -11.33
N ALA A 329 -1.20 31.37 -12.46
CA ALA A 329 -0.46 30.40 -13.23
C ALA A 329 0.84 30.99 -13.78
N ALA A 330 0.83 32.23 -14.29
CA ALA A 330 2.04 32.91 -14.75
C ALA A 330 3.07 33.13 -13.62
N ALA A 331 2.61 33.40 -12.39
CA ALA A 331 3.48 33.66 -11.26
C ALA A 331 4.01 32.38 -10.57
N THR A 332 3.20 31.32 -10.52
CA THR A 332 3.48 30.15 -9.66
C THR A 332 3.18 28.80 -10.34
N MET A 333 3.37 28.69 -11.67
CA MET A 333 3.09 27.48 -12.46
C MET A 333 3.68 26.19 -11.86
N GLN A 334 4.89 26.27 -11.32
CA GLN A 334 5.59 25.11 -10.74
C GLN A 334 4.84 24.55 -9.52
N THR A 335 4.10 25.39 -8.77
CA THR A 335 3.26 24.92 -7.66
C THR A 335 2.07 24.10 -8.17
N CYS A 336 1.46 24.49 -9.29
CA CYS A 336 0.38 23.73 -9.93
C CYS A 336 0.91 22.40 -10.48
N ALA A 337 2.11 22.39 -11.04
CA ALA A 337 2.81 21.21 -11.53
C ALA A 337 3.23 20.23 -10.40
N SER A 338 3.00 20.53 -9.13
CA SER A 338 3.14 19.52 -8.08
C SER A 338 2.00 18.48 -8.12
N CYS A 339 0.80 18.90 -8.47
CA CYS A 339 -0.41 18.04 -8.50
C CYS A 339 -0.96 17.79 -9.90
N HIS A 340 -0.71 18.69 -10.85
CA HIS A 340 -1.23 18.59 -12.21
C HIS A 340 -0.14 18.18 -13.19
N THR A 341 -0.51 17.31 -14.13
CA THR A 341 0.35 17.00 -15.27
C THR A 341 0.13 18.04 -16.37
N ARG A 342 1.09 18.15 -17.29
CA ARG A 342 0.94 19.00 -18.48
C ARG A 342 -0.37 18.74 -19.24
N GLN A 343 -0.81 17.49 -19.30
CA GLN A 343 -2.05 17.12 -19.97
C GLN A 343 -3.27 17.80 -19.34
N SER A 344 -3.26 18.02 -18.02
CA SER A 344 -4.33 18.70 -17.30
C SER A 344 -4.49 20.16 -17.73
N CYS A 345 -3.42 20.85 -18.12
CA CYS A 345 -3.50 22.21 -18.65
C CYS A 345 -4.08 22.22 -20.07
N LEU A 346 -3.67 21.23 -20.87
CA LEU A 346 -4.04 21.11 -22.29
C LEU A 346 -5.50 20.69 -22.52
N THR A 347 -6.23 20.26 -21.49
CA THR A 347 -7.67 19.95 -21.63
C THR A 347 -8.50 21.18 -22.01
N CYS A 348 -8.09 22.37 -21.55
CA CYS A 348 -8.77 23.62 -21.86
C CYS A 348 -7.93 24.51 -22.77
N HIS A 349 -6.62 24.50 -22.59
CA HIS A 349 -5.73 25.31 -23.42
C HIS A 349 -5.19 24.52 -24.61
N VAL A 350 -6.10 24.24 -25.54
CA VAL A 350 -5.77 23.54 -26.78
C VAL A 350 -4.88 24.42 -27.68
N PRO A 351 -3.82 23.88 -28.29
CA PRO A 351 -3.02 24.61 -29.27
C PRO A 351 -3.89 24.94 -30.50
N ASN A 352 -4.43 26.16 -30.55
CA ASN A 352 -5.19 26.65 -31.68
C ASN A 352 -4.62 27.99 -32.14
N THR A 353 -4.22 28.07 -33.41
CA THR A 353 -3.71 29.29 -34.06
C THR A 353 -4.72 30.43 -34.09
N ALA A 354 -6.02 30.15 -33.89
CA ALA A 354 -7.08 31.14 -33.77
C ALA A 354 -7.14 31.82 -32.38
N ASN A 355 -6.53 31.24 -31.34
CA ASN A 355 -6.52 31.74 -29.96
C ASN A 355 -5.16 32.33 -29.58
N ARG A 356 -4.62 33.22 -30.43
CA ARG A 356 -3.38 33.96 -30.11
C ARG A 356 -3.61 34.84 -28.87
N GLY A 357 -2.83 34.63 -27.81
CA GLY A 357 -2.93 35.40 -26.56
C GLY A 357 -3.20 34.58 -25.29
N GLN A 358 -3.55 33.29 -25.39
CA GLN A 358 -3.91 32.48 -24.22
C GLN A 358 -2.70 31.97 -23.40
N TYR A 359 -1.57 31.71 -24.05
CA TYR A 359 -0.33 31.27 -23.40
C TYR A 359 0.87 32.18 -23.63
N HIS A 360 0.93 32.77 -24.82
CA HIS A 360 1.97 33.72 -25.19
C HIS A 360 1.32 35.09 -25.42
N PRO A 361 1.98 36.20 -25.05
CA PRO A 361 1.48 37.53 -25.36
C PRO A 361 1.31 37.70 -26.87
N ALA A 362 0.40 38.58 -27.30
CA ALA A 362 0.20 38.86 -28.74
C ALA A 362 1.49 39.32 -29.45
N SER A 363 2.42 39.91 -28.69
CA SER A 363 3.76 40.33 -29.12
C SER A 363 4.81 39.22 -29.11
N PHE A 364 4.43 37.95 -28.91
CA PHE A 364 5.39 36.86 -28.83
C PHE A 364 6.31 36.80 -30.04
N LEU A 365 5.77 36.84 -31.27
CA LEU A 365 6.60 36.78 -32.48
C LEU A 365 7.61 37.94 -32.59
N THR A 366 7.33 39.09 -31.99
CA THR A 366 8.21 40.26 -32.04
C THR A 366 9.24 40.29 -30.91
N ARG A 367 8.92 39.72 -29.74
CA ARG A 367 9.83 39.70 -28.58
C ARG A 367 10.61 38.39 -28.40
N HIS A 368 10.07 37.30 -28.94
CA HIS A 368 10.64 35.95 -28.87
C HIS A 368 12.14 35.87 -29.21
N PRO A 369 12.66 36.55 -30.26
CA PRO A 369 14.09 36.48 -30.57
C PRO A 369 14.98 37.00 -29.43
N ALA A 370 14.60 38.12 -28.80
CA ALA A 370 15.33 38.70 -27.68
C ALA A 370 15.14 37.87 -26.39
N ASP A 371 13.94 37.37 -26.14
CA ASP A 371 13.64 36.53 -24.96
C ASP A 371 14.36 35.18 -25.03
N ALA A 372 14.44 34.56 -26.22
CA ALA A 372 15.17 33.33 -26.47
C ALA A 372 16.69 33.53 -26.33
N TYR A 373 17.23 34.66 -26.81
CA TYR A 373 18.64 34.99 -26.65
C TYR A 373 19.02 35.24 -25.19
N SER A 374 18.19 35.97 -24.45
CA SER A 374 18.44 36.36 -23.05
C SER A 374 18.06 35.30 -22.01
N ARG A 375 17.49 34.16 -22.42
CA ARG A 375 16.95 33.11 -21.53
C ARG A 375 15.87 33.64 -20.57
N ALA A 376 15.09 34.62 -21.00
CA ALA A 376 14.07 35.26 -20.16
C ALA A 376 12.88 34.34 -19.84
N SER A 377 12.74 33.18 -20.49
CA SER A 377 11.62 32.25 -20.29
C SER A 377 12.00 30.78 -20.44
N SER A 378 11.47 29.92 -19.56
CA SER A 378 11.68 28.47 -19.57
C SER A 378 10.67 27.78 -20.49
N CYS A 379 10.93 27.79 -21.79
CA CYS A 379 10.02 27.18 -22.78
C CYS A 379 9.96 25.64 -22.64
N ALA A 380 10.97 25.01 -22.01
CA ALA A 380 11.12 23.56 -21.92
C ALA A 380 10.10 22.93 -20.97
N GLU A 381 9.56 23.73 -20.04
CA GLU A 381 8.50 23.29 -19.13
C GLU A 381 7.21 22.94 -19.89
N CYS A 382 6.95 23.65 -20.99
CA CYS A 382 5.73 23.49 -21.79
C CYS A 382 5.97 23.08 -23.25
N HIS A 383 7.20 22.98 -23.75
CA HIS A 383 7.49 22.59 -25.13
C HIS A 383 8.67 21.63 -25.19
N ASN A 384 8.61 20.62 -26.08
CA ASN A 384 9.83 19.98 -26.55
C ASN A 384 10.53 20.99 -27.46
N GLN A 385 11.44 21.78 -26.87
CA GLN A 385 12.06 22.93 -27.53
C GLN A 385 12.66 22.58 -28.88
N GLN A 386 13.37 21.45 -28.98
CA GLN A 386 14.07 21.08 -30.21
C GLN A 386 13.10 20.83 -31.36
N GLN A 387 12.06 20.02 -31.14
CA GLN A 387 11.06 19.73 -32.18
C GLN A 387 10.18 20.95 -32.49
N PHE A 388 9.81 21.72 -31.45
CA PHE A 388 8.95 22.88 -31.59
C PHE A 388 9.64 24.02 -32.33
N CYS A 389 10.86 24.39 -31.94
CA CYS A 389 11.61 25.46 -32.62
C CYS A 389 11.82 25.10 -34.09
N GLN A 390 12.31 23.89 -34.39
CA GLN A 390 12.55 23.45 -35.77
C GLN A 390 11.28 23.51 -36.63
N SER A 391 10.16 22.96 -36.13
CA SER A 391 8.91 22.93 -36.91
C SER A 391 8.30 24.31 -37.14
N CYS A 392 8.29 25.18 -36.12
CA CYS A 392 7.79 26.55 -36.24
C CYS A 392 8.64 27.37 -37.22
N HIS A 393 9.97 27.31 -37.10
CA HIS A 393 10.88 28.01 -37.99
C HIS A 393 10.82 27.46 -39.42
N GLN A 394 10.62 26.15 -39.59
CA GLN A 394 10.38 25.54 -40.90
C GLN A 394 9.08 26.00 -41.55
N GLN A 395 7.97 26.01 -40.80
CA GLN A 395 6.67 26.50 -41.29
C GLN A 395 6.70 28.00 -41.58
N SER A 396 7.49 28.77 -40.83
CA SER A 396 7.64 30.22 -41.00
C SER A 396 8.67 30.60 -42.07
N GLY A 397 9.32 29.62 -42.72
CA GLY A 397 10.35 29.86 -43.73
C GLY A 397 11.68 30.38 -43.19
N VAL A 398 11.86 30.39 -41.86
CA VAL A 398 13.07 30.86 -41.16
C VAL A 398 14.05 29.69 -40.98
N VAL A 399 14.45 29.07 -42.09
CA VAL A 399 15.39 27.93 -42.11
C VAL A 399 16.71 28.33 -42.76
N SER A 400 17.81 27.68 -42.37
CA SER A 400 19.08 27.85 -43.07
C SER A 400 19.02 27.13 -44.42
N GLN A 401 19.17 27.89 -45.50
CA GLN A 401 19.43 27.30 -46.81
C GLN A 401 20.89 26.81 -46.83
N ARG A 402 21.12 25.56 -47.27
CA ARG A 402 22.45 24.95 -47.35
C ARG A 402 23.32 25.71 -48.37
N ALA A 403 24.00 26.75 -47.91
CA ALA A 403 25.09 27.39 -48.64
C ALA A 403 26.43 27.06 -47.95
N LEU A 404 27.39 26.60 -48.74
CA LEU A 404 28.73 26.19 -48.29
C LEU A 404 29.54 27.35 -47.66
N LEU A 405 29.15 28.60 -47.95
CA LEU A 405 29.74 29.83 -47.44
C LEU A 405 28.60 30.83 -47.18
N GLY A 406 28.30 31.09 -45.91
CA GLY A 406 27.29 32.07 -45.51
C GLY A 406 25.86 31.57 -45.75
N ALA A 407 25.41 30.62 -44.93
CA ALA A 407 23.98 30.33 -44.87
C ALA A 407 23.27 31.56 -44.29
N GLY A 408 22.58 32.32 -45.13
CA GLY A 408 21.52 33.19 -44.66
C GLY A 408 20.48 32.31 -43.96
N GLY A 409 20.36 32.45 -42.64
CA GLY A 409 19.35 31.74 -41.86
C GLY A 409 19.66 31.55 -40.37
N TYR A 410 18.58 31.64 -39.58
CA TYR A 410 18.31 31.36 -38.16
C TYR A 410 19.26 31.84 -37.05
N HIS A 411 20.51 32.17 -37.34
CA HIS A 411 21.41 32.81 -36.37
C HIS A 411 21.04 34.30 -36.21
N ASP A 412 21.91 35.09 -35.57
CA ASP A 412 21.80 36.56 -35.39
C ASP A 412 21.71 37.38 -36.70
N GLY A 413 21.47 36.75 -37.85
CA GLY A 413 21.48 37.37 -39.18
C GLY A 413 22.89 37.74 -39.66
N ASN A 414 23.93 37.49 -38.86
CA ASN A 414 25.29 37.81 -39.20
C ASN A 414 25.86 36.77 -40.18
N ARG A 415 26.21 37.21 -41.39
CA ARG A 415 26.83 36.35 -42.41
C ARG A 415 28.20 35.80 -41.97
N GLN A 416 28.83 36.39 -40.95
CA GLN A 416 30.09 35.96 -40.35
C GLN A 416 29.90 35.17 -39.05
N PHE A 417 28.69 34.70 -38.72
CA PHE A 417 28.44 33.92 -37.51
C PHE A 417 29.42 32.75 -37.34
N PHE A 418 29.82 32.10 -38.44
CA PHE A 418 30.84 31.04 -38.43
C PHE A 418 32.17 31.45 -37.76
N VAL A 419 32.56 32.72 -37.80
CA VAL A 419 33.79 33.23 -37.17
C VAL A 419 33.56 33.62 -35.70
N GLY A 420 32.37 34.13 -35.37
CA GLY A 420 32.03 34.62 -34.01
C GLY A 420 31.39 33.60 -33.07
N HIS A 421 30.88 32.47 -33.59
CA HIS A 421 30.07 31.53 -32.81
C HIS A 421 30.84 30.88 -31.65
N GLY A 422 32.17 30.80 -31.70
CA GLY A 422 32.98 30.25 -30.62
C GLY A 422 32.85 31.04 -29.31
N GLN A 423 32.68 32.37 -29.37
CA GLN A 423 32.41 33.18 -28.17
C GLN A 423 30.99 32.93 -27.65
N ALA A 424 30.00 32.90 -28.54
CA ALA A 424 28.61 32.62 -28.19
C ALA A 424 28.43 31.23 -27.58
N ALA A 425 29.09 30.21 -28.15
CA ALA A 425 29.08 28.83 -27.65
C ALA A 425 29.70 28.71 -26.25
N ARG A 426 30.76 29.48 -25.94
CA ARG A 426 31.35 29.51 -24.59
C ARG A 426 30.45 30.19 -23.56
N GLN A 427 29.59 31.12 -23.98
CA GLN A 427 28.65 31.79 -23.10
C GLN A 427 27.37 30.97 -22.89
N SER A 428 26.96 30.19 -23.90
CA SER A 428 25.63 29.56 -23.92
C SER A 428 25.56 28.35 -24.87
N LEU A 429 26.33 27.29 -24.59
CA LEU A 429 26.35 26.09 -25.43
C LEU A 429 24.96 25.42 -25.51
N GLU A 430 24.19 25.47 -24.43
CA GLU A 430 22.87 24.85 -24.35
C GLU A 430 21.86 25.47 -25.33
N SER A 431 22.02 26.76 -25.64
CA SER A 431 21.19 27.45 -26.64
C SER A 431 21.45 26.87 -28.04
N CYS A 432 22.70 26.59 -28.38
CA CYS A 432 23.05 25.95 -29.65
C CYS A 432 22.55 24.49 -29.67
N ALA A 433 22.72 23.75 -28.57
CA ALA A 433 22.28 22.36 -28.44
C ALA A 433 20.76 22.18 -28.49
N SER A 434 19.99 23.27 -28.32
CA SER A 434 18.54 23.24 -28.49
C SER A 434 18.09 22.97 -29.93
N CYS A 435 18.97 23.26 -30.91
CA CYS A 435 18.70 23.05 -32.34
C CYS A 435 19.72 22.11 -32.99
N HIS A 436 20.98 22.18 -32.56
CA HIS A 436 22.08 21.35 -33.05
C HIS A 436 22.31 20.13 -32.18
N VAL A 437 22.69 19.02 -32.80
CA VAL A 437 23.12 17.80 -32.10
C VAL A 437 24.63 17.66 -32.16
N GLU A 438 25.19 16.81 -31.30
CA GLU A 438 26.65 16.62 -31.17
C GLU A 438 27.35 16.43 -32.53
N ARG A 439 26.78 15.61 -33.42
CA ARG A 439 27.33 15.37 -34.77
C ARG A 439 27.51 16.65 -35.60
N ASP A 440 26.66 17.66 -35.41
CA ASP A 440 26.71 18.91 -36.17
C ASP A 440 27.96 19.70 -35.75
N CYS A 441 28.23 19.76 -34.44
CA CYS A 441 29.42 20.38 -33.88
C CYS A 441 30.70 19.62 -34.27
N LEU A 442 30.65 18.27 -34.23
CA LEU A 442 31.79 17.41 -34.55
C LEU A 442 32.23 17.51 -36.01
N THR A 443 31.37 17.96 -36.92
CA THR A 443 31.73 18.22 -38.33
C THR A 443 32.90 19.21 -38.44
N CYS A 444 33.00 20.17 -37.53
CA CYS A 444 34.09 21.16 -37.51
C CYS A 444 35.06 20.94 -36.34
N HIS A 445 34.55 20.58 -35.16
CA HIS A 445 35.33 20.56 -33.92
C HIS A 445 35.91 19.20 -33.52
N SER A 446 35.56 18.12 -34.22
CA SER A 446 36.22 16.83 -33.99
C SER A 446 37.66 16.88 -34.48
N ALA A 447 38.58 16.39 -33.64
CA ALA A 447 39.99 16.24 -33.99
C ALA A 447 40.24 15.04 -34.92
N GLN A 448 39.34 14.05 -34.93
CA GLN A 448 39.46 12.85 -35.76
C GLN A 448 38.66 12.90 -37.06
N LYS A 449 37.41 13.37 -36.98
CA LYS A 449 36.44 13.27 -38.09
C LYS A 449 35.96 14.63 -38.61
N GLY A 450 36.44 15.71 -38.00
CA GLY A 450 36.03 17.08 -38.31
C GLY A 450 37.13 17.89 -38.97
N ARG A 451 36.90 19.20 -39.09
CA ARG A 451 37.88 20.15 -39.66
C ARG A 451 39.00 20.55 -38.68
N GLY A 452 39.09 19.93 -37.51
CA GLY A 452 40.17 20.15 -36.55
C GLY A 452 40.14 21.50 -35.82
N PHE A 453 39.01 22.23 -35.84
CA PHE A 453 38.89 23.48 -35.09
C PHE A 453 38.75 23.19 -33.59
N SER A 454 39.74 23.57 -32.78
CA SER A 454 39.67 23.33 -31.34
C SER A 454 38.48 24.07 -30.70
N PRO A 455 37.57 23.37 -30.00
CA PRO A 455 36.50 24.02 -29.22
C PRO A 455 37.01 24.55 -27.87
N HIS A 456 38.23 24.18 -27.47
CA HIS A 456 38.82 24.58 -26.19
C HIS A 456 39.24 26.05 -26.22
N GLY A 457 38.83 26.81 -25.19
CA GLY A 457 39.23 28.21 -25.02
C GLY A 457 40.67 28.38 -24.53
N PRO A 458 41.19 29.62 -24.52
CA PRO A 458 42.48 29.95 -23.93
C PRO A 458 42.55 29.47 -22.46
N GLY A 459 43.64 28.81 -22.08
CA GLY A 459 43.85 28.34 -20.70
C GLY A 459 43.13 27.03 -20.33
N PHE A 460 42.57 26.30 -21.29
CA PHE A 460 41.96 24.99 -21.02
C PHE A 460 42.99 23.98 -20.47
N ASP A 461 42.70 23.44 -19.28
CA ASP A 461 43.51 22.42 -18.60
C ASP A 461 42.97 21.02 -18.93
N SER A 462 43.52 20.43 -20.00
CA SER A 462 43.11 19.10 -20.47
C SER A 462 43.38 18.00 -19.45
N GLU A 463 44.47 18.08 -18.69
CA GLU A 463 44.86 17.03 -17.74
C GLU A 463 43.89 16.97 -16.56
N ARG A 464 43.49 18.13 -16.03
CA ARG A 464 42.50 18.21 -14.95
C ARG A 464 41.13 17.71 -15.39
N MET A 465 40.71 18.03 -16.62
CA MET A 465 39.41 17.59 -17.14
C MET A 465 39.39 16.11 -17.52
N LEU A 466 40.50 15.59 -18.08
CA LEU A 466 40.66 14.18 -18.42
C LEU A 466 40.51 13.28 -17.17
N ARG A 467 41.07 13.69 -16.03
CA ARG A 467 40.90 12.96 -14.76
C ARG A 467 39.45 12.90 -14.25
N LYS A 468 38.63 13.90 -14.58
CA LYS A 468 37.23 13.95 -14.15
C LYS A 468 36.32 13.07 -15.01
N ASN A 469 36.52 13.09 -16.33
CA ASN A 469 35.69 12.33 -17.25
C ASN A 469 36.43 12.02 -18.57
N PRO A 470 37.16 10.89 -18.64
CA PRO A 470 37.92 10.53 -19.84
C PRO A 470 37.03 10.11 -21.03
N GLN A 471 35.80 9.65 -20.76
CA GLN A 471 34.85 9.24 -21.80
C GLN A 471 34.41 10.43 -22.67
N LEU A 472 34.25 11.61 -22.06
CA LEU A 472 33.86 12.82 -22.78
C LEU A 472 34.91 13.24 -23.82
N CYS A 473 36.20 13.07 -23.51
CA CYS A 473 37.28 13.41 -24.42
C CYS A 473 37.28 12.52 -25.68
N MET A 474 36.85 11.26 -25.55
CA MET A 474 36.80 10.33 -26.66
C MET A 474 35.76 10.68 -27.73
N ALA A 475 34.72 11.45 -27.38
CA ALA A 475 33.73 11.91 -28.36
C ALA A 475 34.35 12.76 -29.48
N CYS A 476 35.38 13.56 -29.14
CA CYS A 476 36.07 14.44 -30.08
C CYS A 476 37.42 13.88 -30.57
N HIS A 477 38.13 13.14 -29.70
CA HIS A 477 39.51 12.69 -29.91
C HIS A 477 39.66 11.17 -30.12
N GLY A 478 38.57 10.39 -30.00
CA GLY A 478 38.62 8.93 -29.95
C GLY A 478 39.63 8.42 -28.92
N THR A 479 40.42 7.41 -29.27
CA THR A 479 41.47 6.86 -28.39
C THR A 479 42.73 7.72 -28.32
N ALA A 480 42.88 8.71 -29.21
CA ALA A 480 44.07 9.55 -29.33
C ALA A 480 43.89 10.91 -28.63
N ILE A 481 43.72 10.88 -27.30
CA ILE A 481 43.52 12.09 -26.51
C ILE A 481 44.86 12.80 -26.27
N PRO A 482 45.03 14.07 -26.68
CA PRO A 482 46.27 14.82 -26.43
C PRO A 482 46.51 15.05 -24.94
N ARG A 483 47.72 14.71 -24.47
CA ARG A 483 48.22 15.07 -23.13
C ARG A 483 49.20 16.22 -23.25
N ARG A 484 49.29 17.06 -22.22
CA ARG A 484 50.37 18.06 -22.17
C ARG A 484 51.71 17.32 -22.10
N GLN A 485 52.66 17.74 -22.94
CA GLN A 485 54.08 17.51 -22.68
C GLN A 485 54.53 18.47 -21.58
#